data_AF-A0A9X3L7X3-F1
#
_entry.id   AF-A0A9X3L7X3-F1
#
_cell.length_a   1.000
_cell.length_b   1.000
_cell.length_c   1.000
_cell.angle_alpha   90.00
_cell.angle_beta   90.00
_cell.angle_gamma   90.00
#
_symmetry.space_group_name_H-M   'P 1'
#
loop_
_entity.id
_entity.type
_entity.pdbx_description
1 polymer ?
#
loop_
_entity_poly.entity_id
_entity_poly.type
_entity_poly.pdbx_seq_one_letter_code
_entity_poly.pdbx_strand_id
1 'polypeptide(L)'
;MYIKIPDEDINKLSINLFNRGIFGYIPKILSEIVFGNTNDLIKETNNIIKLKSIFKDIYNIEATAGFLNSVLKQKESIIQLFINQGSKVAFETLNKLQKNYLPGKDKNFQCIVSERGCLNTSLDCKNCVYSVPNFYATANIVSSVTNTLEHFKNAFNNTNFETEKIKQVNLLFMELDILDDIVNKLGEDVVLEFFEGSKQGYIKLLDLLNDVESEKSIHEYATYTPKGVEGT
;
A
#
# COMPACT_ATOMS: atom_id res chain seq x y z
N MET A 1 4.34 -45.28 41.70
CA MET A 1 2.95 -44.81 41.89
C MET A 1 2.42 -44.42 40.52
N TYR A 2 1.63 -45.28 39.87
CA TYR A 2 1.01 -44.94 38.59
C TYR A 2 -0.27 -44.17 38.87
N ILE A 3 -0.36 -42.93 38.39
CA ILE A 3 -1.60 -42.15 38.45
C ILE A 3 -2.58 -42.82 37.48
N LYS A 4 -3.61 -43.49 38.00
CA LYS A 4 -4.76 -43.92 37.20
C LYS A 4 -5.57 -42.67 36.86
N ILE A 5 -5.33 -42.12 35.69
CA ILE A 5 -6.18 -41.06 35.13
C ILE A 5 -7.43 -41.76 34.57
N PRO A 6 -8.65 -41.35 34.94
CA PRO A 6 -9.88 -41.88 34.36
C PRO A 6 -9.89 -41.74 32.83
N ASP A 7 -10.40 -42.74 32.11
CA ASP A 7 -10.43 -42.73 30.64
C ASP A 7 -11.14 -41.50 30.05
N GLU A 8 -12.11 -40.96 30.79
CA GLU A 8 -12.85 -39.75 30.44
C GLU A 8 -11.96 -38.50 30.42
N ASP A 9 -11.01 -38.40 31.35
CA ASP A 9 -10.06 -37.29 31.44
C ASP A 9 -8.95 -37.43 30.40
N ILE A 10 -8.52 -38.67 30.08
CA ILE A 10 -7.60 -38.95 28.98
C ILE A 10 -8.21 -38.55 27.64
N ASN A 11 -9.48 -38.88 27.40
CA ASN A 11 -10.17 -38.50 26.17
C ASN A 11 -10.31 -36.98 26.03
N LYS A 12 -10.68 -36.27 27.12
CA LYS A 12 -10.74 -34.80 27.10
C LYS A 12 -9.37 -34.18 26.83
N LEU A 13 -8.31 -34.68 27.46
CA LEU A 13 -6.94 -34.20 27.21
C LEU A 13 -6.51 -34.45 25.76
N SER A 14 -6.79 -35.65 25.25
CA SER A 14 -6.39 -36.07 23.90
C SER A 14 -7.11 -35.26 22.83
N ILE A 15 -8.41 -35.01 22.99
CA ILE A 15 -9.20 -34.14 22.10
C ILE A 15 -8.66 -32.71 22.12
N ASN A 16 -8.36 -32.17 23.31
CA ASN A 16 -7.78 -30.83 23.44
C ASN A 16 -6.39 -30.73 22.77
N LEU A 17 -5.52 -31.73 22.94
CA LEU A 17 -4.21 -31.80 22.29
C LEU A 17 -4.33 -31.88 20.77
N PHE A 18 -5.21 -32.75 20.27
CA PHE A 18 -5.42 -32.92 18.83
C PHE A 18 -6.04 -31.67 18.19
N ASN A 19 -6.98 -31.03 18.89
CA ASN A 19 -7.56 -29.75 18.48
C ASN A 19 -6.58 -28.59 18.54
N ARG A 20 -5.45 -28.70 19.27
CA ARG A 20 -4.42 -27.65 19.32
C ARG A 20 -3.34 -27.83 18.24
N GLY A 21 -3.20 -29.03 17.66
CA GLY A 21 -2.18 -29.33 16.66
C GLY A 21 -0.78 -29.49 17.27
N ILE A 22 0.13 -30.12 16.52
CA ILE A 22 1.48 -30.52 16.99
C ILE A 22 2.36 -29.29 17.36
N PHE A 23 1.99 -28.09 16.91
CA PHE A 23 2.65 -26.81 17.24
C PHE A 23 1.65 -25.73 17.67
N GLY A 24 0.74 -26.05 18.60
CA GLY A 24 -0.34 -25.18 19.08
C GLY A 24 0.04 -23.83 19.71
N TYR A 25 1.30 -23.40 19.64
CA TYR A 25 1.76 -22.08 20.08
C TYR A 25 1.30 -20.95 19.14
N ILE A 26 1.34 -21.12 17.81
CA ILE A 26 0.89 -20.09 16.84
C ILE A 26 -0.61 -19.81 17.00
N PRO A 27 -1.49 -20.84 17.01
CA PRO A 27 -2.93 -20.64 17.15
C PRO A 27 -3.28 -20.07 18.53
N LYS A 28 -2.51 -20.43 19.56
CA LYS A 28 -2.63 -19.86 20.90
C LYS A 28 -2.29 -18.37 20.93
N ILE A 29 -1.12 -17.97 20.44
CA ILE A 29 -0.73 -16.55 20.39
C ILE A 29 -1.76 -15.75 19.59
N LEU A 30 -2.21 -16.28 18.45
CA LEU A 30 -3.21 -15.60 17.64
C LEU A 30 -4.55 -15.47 18.39
N SER A 31 -4.95 -16.49 19.16
CA SER A 31 -6.13 -16.45 20.03
C SER A 31 -5.99 -15.39 21.13
N GLU A 32 -4.81 -15.27 21.75
CA GLU A 32 -4.55 -14.27 22.78
C GLU A 32 -4.61 -12.84 22.22
N ILE A 33 -4.11 -12.64 21.00
CA ILE A 33 -4.20 -11.34 20.31
C ILE A 33 -5.66 -10.97 20.00
N VAL A 34 -6.45 -11.93 19.49
CA VAL A 34 -7.81 -11.67 19.00
C VAL A 34 -8.86 -11.60 20.13
N PHE A 35 -8.74 -12.47 21.14
CA PHE A 35 -9.75 -12.62 22.20
C PHE A 35 -9.26 -12.21 23.59
N GLY A 36 -8.01 -11.76 23.70
CA GLY A 36 -7.37 -11.48 24.98
C GLY A 36 -6.85 -12.74 25.66
N ASN A 37 -5.97 -12.54 26.65
CA ASN A 37 -5.34 -13.62 27.37
C ASN A 37 -6.32 -14.29 28.36
N THR A 38 -6.23 -15.61 28.53
CA THR A 38 -7.12 -16.38 29.42
C THR A 38 -6.38 -17.54 30.08
N ASN A 39 -6.59 -17.73 31.38
CA ASN A 39 -6.04 -18.86 32.14
C ASN A 39 -6.97 -20.09 32.11
N ASP A 40 -8.19 -19.94 31.58
CA ASP A 40 -9.15 -21.04 31.41
C ASP A 40 -8.85 -21.82 30.11
N LEU A 41 -8.42 -23.07 30.26
CA LEU A 41 -8.05 -23.99 29.18
C LEU A 41 -9.22 -24.33 28.24
N ILE A 42 -10.45 -24.41 28.76
CA ILE A 42 -11.63 -24.73 27.94
C ILE A 42 -11.97 -23.52 27.07
N LYS A 43 -11.93 -22.32 27.66
CA LYS A 43 -12.15 -21.06 26.95
C LYS A 43 -11.07 -20.83 25.88
N GLU A 44 -9.81 -21.09 26.20
CA GLU A 44 -8.69 -21.04 25.26
C GLU A 44 -8.90 -22.01 24.08
N THR A 45 -9.25 -23.28 24.34
CA THR A 45 -9.53 -24.25 23.28
C THR A 45 -10.69 -23.80 22.39
N ASN A 46 -11.77 -23.28 22.97
CA ASN A 46 -12.92 -22.79 22.21
C ASN A 46 -12.57 -21.59 21.32
N ASN A 47 -11.71 -20.69 21.79
CA ASN A 47 -11.21 -19.57 21.00
C ASN A 47 -10.34 -20.04 19.82
N ILE A 48 -9.48 -21.05 20.03
CA ILE A 48 -8.69 -21.66 18.96
C ILE A 48 -9.61 -22.37 17.94
N ILE A 49 -10.65 -23.06 18.38
CA ILE A 49 -11.64 -23.68 17.47
C ILE A 49 -12.36 -22.62 16.63
N LYS A 50 -12.73 -21.48 17.23
CA LYS A 50 -13.31 -20.34 16.49
C LYS A 50 -12.34 -19.79 15.44
N LEU A 51 -11.05 -19.64 15.77
CA LEU A 51 -10.04 -19.26 14.78
C LEU A 51 -9.94 -20.27 13.64
N LYS A 52 -9.92 -21.57 13.96
CA LYS A 52 -9.89 -22.63 12.94
C LYS A 52 -11.08 -22.52 12.00
N SER A 53 -12.28 -22.18 12.48
CA SER A 53 -13.43 -22.04 11.59
C SER A 53 -13.29 -20.84 10.64
N ILE A 54 -12.70 -19.73 11.10
CA ILE A 54 -12.46 -18.53 10.29
C ILE A 54 -11.39 -18.81 9.22
N PHE A 55 -10.28 -19.44 9.63
CA PHE A 55 -9.15 -19.78 8.75
C PHE A 55 -9.34 -21.12 8.03
N LYS A 56 -10.54 -21.72 8.10
CA LYS A 56 -10.93 -23.06 7.60
C LYS A 56 -10.24 -24.25 8.28
N ASP A 57 -8.95 -24.15 8.60
CA ASP A 57 -8.20 -25.18 9.32
C ASP A 57 -6.97 -24.60 10.05
N ILE A 58 -6.24 -25.48 10.76
CA ILE A 58 -5.06 -25.11 11.52
C ILE A 58 -3.83 -24.85 10.64
N TYR A 59 -3.74 -25.52 9.50
CA TYR A 59 -2.62 -25.37 8.57
C TYR A 59 -2.63 -23.99 7.93
N ASN A 60 -3.81 -23.43 7.63
CA ASN A 60 -3.93 -22.08 7.10
C ASN A 60 -3.52 -21.01 8.12
N ILE A 61 -3.78 -21.24 9.41
CA ILE A 61 -3.29 -20.35 10.49
C ILE A 61 -1.76 -20.37 10.52
N GLU A 62 -1.17 -21.56 10.52
CA GLU A 62 0.29 -21.73 10.55
C GLU A 62 0.95 -21.23 9.26
N ALA A 63 0.36 -21.46 8.10
CA ALA A 63 0.82 -20.97 6.82
C ALA A 63 0.75 -19.43 6.74
N THR A 64 -0.32 -18.83 7.27
CA THR A 64 -0.46 -17.37 7.37
C THR A 64 0.61 -16.78 8.29
N ALA A 65 0.82 -17.37 9.46
CA ALA A 65 1.88 -16.94 10.38
C ALA A 65 3.28 -17.13 9.78
N GLY A 66 3.51 -18.25 9.09
CA GLY A 66 4.75 -18.53 8.37
C GLY A 66 5.01 -17.51 7.25
N PHE A 67 3.97 -17.18 6.48
CA PHE A 67 4.02 -16.13 5.47
C PHE A 67 4.34 -14.77 6.08
N LEU A 68 3.62 -14.35 7.13
CA LEU A 68 3.90 -13.09 7.84
C LEU A 68 5.33 -13.02 8.39
N ASN A 69 5.82 -14.12 8.99
CA ASN A 69 7.19 -14.21 9.48
C ASN A 69 8.20 -14.12 8.33
N SER A 70 7.90 -14.73 7.18
CA SER A 70 8.74 -14.62 5.97
C SER A 70 8.79 -13.18 5.43
N VAL A 71 7.68 -12.44 5.51
CA VAL A 71 7.62 -11.01 5.11
C VAL A 71 8.44 -10.16 6.09
N LEU A 72 8.34 -10.43 7.39
CA LEU A 72 9.12 -9.73 8.43
C LEU A 72 10.62 -9.98 8.26
N LYS A 73 11.04 -11.23 8.08
CA LYS A 73 12.44 -11.58 7.80
C LYS A 73 12.99 -10.92 6.53
N GLN A 74 12.14 -10.78 5.50
CA GLN A 74 12.52 -10.05 4.29
C GLN A 74 12.70 -8.54 4.55
N LYS A 75 11.90 -7.93 5.44
CA LYS A 75 12.11 -6.53 5.85
C LYS A 75 13.36 -6.36 6.71
N GLU A 76 13.61 -7.29 7.63
CA GLU A 76 14.84 -7.31 8.42
C GLU A 76 16.08 -7.47 7.55
N SER A 77 16.03 -8.29 6.50
CA SER A 77 17.19 -8.47 5.60
C SER A 77 17.55 -7.19 4.84
N ILE A 78 16.57 -6.33 4.54
CA ILE A 78 16.79 -5.00 3.96
C ILE A 78 17.47 -4.07 4.97
N ILE A 79 16.99 -4.06 6.21
CA ILE A 79 17.62 -3.27 7.28
C ILE A 79 19.06 -3.74 7.51
N GLN A 80 19.28 -5.06 7.54
CA GLN A 80 20.61 -5.66 7.68
C GLN A 80 21.52 -5.36 6.48
N LEU A 81 20.99 -5.25 5.26
CA LEU A 81 21.75 -4.78 4.10
C LEU A 81 22.39 -3.42 4.37
N PHE A 82 21.64 -2.48 4.95
CA PHE A 82 22.15 -1.13 5.28
C PHE A 82 23.07 -1.12 6.51
N ILE A 83 22.73 -1.88 7.56
CA ILE A 83 23.56 -1.98 8.78
C ILE A 83 24.94 -2.56 8.43
N ASN A 84 24.99 -3.65 7.66
CA ASN A 84 26.24 -4.35 7.35
C ASN A 84 27.14 -3.59 6.37
N GLN A 85 26.57 -2.70 5.55
CA GLN A 85 27.33 -1.87 4.61
C GLN A 85 27.85 -0.57 5.22
N GLY A 86 27.34 -0.19 6.40
CA GLY A 86 27.72 1.04 7.09
C GLY A 86 27.00 2.29 6.59
N SER A 87 27.00 3.34 7.43
CA SER A 87 26.23 4.57 7.22
C SER A 87 26.55 5.30 5.91
N LYS A 88 27.81 5.26 5.45
CA LYS A 88 28.23 5.88 4.19
C LYS A 88 27.52 5.26 2.98
N VAL A 89 27.53 3.93 2.88
CA VAL A 89 26.90 3.22 1.76
C VAL A 89 25.37 3.34 1.81
N ALA A 90 24.80 3.36 3.02
CA ALA A 90 23.38 3.65 3.19
C ALA A 90 23.01 5.04 2.67
N PHE A 91 23.80 6.07 3.01
CA PHE A 91 23.58 7.44 2.53
C PHE A 91 23.79 7.58 1.02
N GLU A 92 24.78 6.90 0.45
CA GLU A 92 24.98 6.84 -1.00
C GLU A 92 23.79 6.16 -1.71
N THR A 93 23.27 5.07 -1.16
CA THR A 93 22.10 4.36 -1.71
C THR A 93 20.84 5.22 -1.62
N LEU A 94 20.62 5.91 -0.50
CA LEU A 94 19.55 6.89 -0.33
C LEU A 94 19.66 8.02 -1.35
N ASN A 95 20.86 8.58 -1.56
CA ASN A 95 21.09 9.60 -2.58
C ASN A 95 20.80 9.08 -3.99
N LYS A 96 21.12 7.82 -4.30
CA LYS A 96 20.82 7.21 -5.61
C LYS A 96 19.32 6.94 -5.78
N LEU A 97 18.63 6.47 -4.75
CA LEU A 97 17.17 6.35 -4.72
C LEU A 97 16.54 7.72 -4.96
N GLN A 98 16.93 8.70 -4.14
CA GLN A 98 16.54 10.09 -4.26
C GLN A 98 16.94 10.76 -5.55
N LYS A 99 17.77 10.18 -6.43
CA LYS A 99 18.12 10.72 -7.77
C LYS A 99 17.59 9.88 -8.93
N ASN A 100 16.79 8.87 -8.62
CA ASN A 100 16.29 7.89 -9.58
C ASN A 100 17.40 7.10 -10.34
N TYR A 101 18.56 6.89 -9.71
CA TYR A 101 19.72 6.23 -10.33
C TYR A 101 19.76 4.71 -10.12
N LEU A 102 18.81 4.16 -9.37
CA LEU A 102 18.70 2.72 -9.15
C LEU A 102 17.57 2.14 -10.02
N PRO A 103 17.86 1.53 -11.17
CA PRO A 103 16.82 1.00 -12.05
C PRO A 103 16.10 -0.20 -11.42
N GLY A 104 14.77 -0.21 -11.49
CA GLY A 104 13.97 -1.43 -11.27
C GLY A 104 13.79 -2.21 -12.57
N LYS A 105 13.28 -3.45 -12.43
CA LYS A 105 12.88 -4.28 -13.58
C LYS A 105 11.68 -3.69 -14.31
N ASP A 106 10.76 -3.07 -13.56
CA ASP A 106 9.54 -2.45 -14.08
C ASP A 106 9.69 -0.91 -14.07
N LYS A 107 9.14 -0.24 -15.09
CA LYS A 107 9.35 1.19 -15.40
C LYS A 107 9.09 2.16 -14.23
N ASN A 108 8.17 1.83 -13.32
CA ASN A 108 7.73 2.71 -12.24
C ASN A 108 8.41 2.44 -10.89
N PHE A 109 9.41 1.53 -10.87
CA PHE A 109 10.07 1.10 -9.65
C PHE A 109 11.57 1.29 -9.75
N GLN A 110 12.17 1.59 -8.61
CA GLN A 110 13.59 1.50 -8.35
C GLN A 110 13.89 0.25 -7.54
N CYS A 111 15.13 -0.24 -7.57
CA CYS A 111 15.52 -1.43 -6.81
C CYS A 111 16.75 -1.12 -5.95
N ILE A 112 16.63 -1.32 -4.63
CA ILE A 112 17.73 -1.01 -3.69
C ILE A 112 18.98 -1.87 -3.90
N VAL A 113 18.85 -2.98 -4.63
CA VAL A 113 19.96 -3.88 -4.99
C VAL A 113 20.23 -3.91 -6.50
N SER A 114 19.74 -2.92 -7.26
CA SER A 114 19.83 -2.90 -8.74
C SER A 114 21.25 -3.08 -9.27
N GLU A 115 22.24 -2.55 -8.56
CA GLU A 115 23.66 -2.60 -8.93
C GLU A 115 24.25 -4.03 -8.88
N ARG A 116 23.58 -4.95 -8.16
CA ARG A 116 23.93 -6.38 -8.12
C ARG A 116 23.10 -7.21 -9.09
N GLY A 117 22.22 -6.58 -9.86
CA GLY A 117 21.19 -7.24 -10.66
C GLY A 117 19.93 -7.59 -9.86
N CYS A 118 18.86 -7.93 -10.58
CA CYS A 118 17.59 -8.29 -9.96
C CYS A 118 17.69 -9.66 -9.26
N LEU A 119 17.57 -9.67 -7.92
CA LEU A 119 17.61 -10.89 -7.13
C LEU A 119 16.32 -11.72 -7.21
N ASN A 120 15.19 -11.08 -7.58
CA ASN A 120 13.86 -11.70 -7.65
C ASN A 120 13.30 -11.62 -9.08
N THR A 121 13.90 -12.33 -10.01
CA THR A 121 13.54 -12.25 -11.43
C THR A 121 12.11 -12.71 -11.72
N SER A 122 11.59 -13.66 -10.93
CA SER A 122 10.25 -14.24 -11.05
C SER A 122 9.11 -13.39 -10.46
N LEU A 123 9.41 -12.34 -9.69
CA LEU A 123 8.40 -11.47 -9.07
C LEU A 123 8.33 -10.13 -9.79
N ASP A 124 7.12 -9.63 -10.03
CA ASP A 124 6.89 -8.23 -10.41
C ASP A 124 7.45 -7.28 -9.34
N CYS A 125 7.95 -6.11 -9.75
CA CYS A 125 8.51 -5.14 -8.80
C CYS A 125 7.50 -4.73 -7.75
N LYS A 126 6.23 -4.57 -8.11
CA LYS A 126 5.14 -4.25 -7.16
C LYS A 126 5.03 -5.21 -5.97
N ASN A 127 5.47 -6.46 -6.15
CA ASN A 127 5.42 -7.53 -5.15
C ASN A 127 6.82 -7.86 -4.57
N CYS A 128 7.85 -7.11 -4.96
CA CYS A 128 9.23 -7.38 -4.60
C CYS A 128 9.66 -6.52 -3.41
N VAL A 129 10.22 -7.14 -2.38
CA VAL A 129 10.67 -6.46 -1.16
C VAL A 129 11.82 -5.48 -1.39
N TYR A 130 12.61 -5.67 -2.45
CA TYR A 130 13.69 -4.75 -2.82
C TYR A 130 13.22 -3.58 -3.68
N SER A 131 11.94 -3.55 -4.06
CA SER A 131 11.40 -2.47 -4.88
C SER A 131 11.11 -1.23 -4.04
N VAL A 132 11.34 -0.07 -4.63
CA VAL A 132 10.95 1.23 -4.10
C VAL A 132 10.17 1.93 -5.22
N PRO A 133 8.89 2.27 -5.02
CA PRO A 133 8.15 3.08 -5.98
C PRO A 133 8.89 4.40 -6.27
N ASN A 134 8.91 4.84 -7.52
CA ASN A 134 9.69 6.01 -7.93
C ASN A 134 9.11 7.31 -7.34
N PHE A 135 9.77 7.88 -6.33
CA PHE A 135 9.42 9.16 -5.69
C PHE A 135 9.34 10.33 -6.69
N TYR A 136 10.19 10.35 -7.72
CA TYR A 136 10.17 11.39 -8.74
C TYR A 136 8.99 11.30 -9.69
N ALA A 137 8.47 10.09 -9.93
CA ALA A 137 7.26 9.96 -10.73
C ALA A 137 6.10 10.65 -10.03
N THR A 138 5.96 10.45 -8.71
CA THR A 138 4.98 11.15 -7.88
C THR A 138 5.23 12.66 -7.86
N ALA A 139 6.47 13.09 -7.59
CA ALA A 139 6.80 14.52 -7.57
C ALA A 139 6.54 15.21 -8.93
N ASN A 140 6.86 14.56 -10.04
CA ASN A 140 6.61 15.09 -11.38
C ASN A 140 5.12 15.13 -11.71
N ILE A 141 4.35 14.12 -11.31
CA ILE A 141 2.89 14.11 -11.51
C ILE A 141 2.24 15.20 -10.67
N VAL A 142 2.63 15.34 -9.40
CA VAL A 142 2.15 16.42 -8.53
C VAL A 142 2.52 17.79 -9.09
N SER A 143 3.75 17.96 -9.60
CA SER A 143 4.15 19.20 -10.27
C SER A 143 3.34 19.47 -11.55
N SER A 144 3.09 18.45 -12.37
CA SER A 144 2.27 18.54 -13.59
C SER A 144 0.84 18.95 -13.28
N VAL A 145 0.23 18.32 -12.29
CA VAL A 145 -1.13 18.63 -11.82
C VAL A 145 -1.18 20.04 -11.25
N THR A 146 -0.20 20.43 -10.44
CA THR A 146 -0.11 21.78 -9.86
C THR A 146 -0.06 22.83 -10.95
N ASN A 147 0.85 22.70 -11.93
CA ASN A 147 0.94 23.61 -13.06
C ASN A 147 -0.36 23.66 -13.87
N THR A 148 -0.99 22.49 -14.09
CA THR A 148 -2.27 22.42 -14.79
C THR A 148 -3.35 23.20 -14.06
N LEU A 149 -3.51 23.01 -12.75
CA LEU A 149 -4.49 23.72 -11.93
C LEU A 149 -4.22 25.24 -11.88
N GLU A 150 -2.96 25.65 -11.69
CA GLU A 150 -2.58 27.06 -11.64
C GLU A 150 -2.84 27.80 -12.95
N HIS A 151 -2.59 27.13 -14.09
CA HIS A 151 -2.76 27.74 -15.41
C HIS A 151 -4.17 27.60 -15.95
N PHE A 152 -4.95 26.61 -15.50
CA PHE A 152 -6.26 26.28 -16.06
C PHE A 152 -7.20 27.50 -16.12
N LYS A 153 -7.39 28.21 -15.00
CA LYS A 153 -8.28 29.38 -14.94
C LYS A 153 -7.93 30.42 -16.00
N ASN A 154 -6.65 30.79 -16.08
CA ASN A 154 -6.20 31.80 -17.03
C ASN A 154 -6.31 31.31 -18.48
N ALA A 155 -5.91 30.05 -18.75
CA ALA A 155 -5.99 29.48 -20.09
C ALA A 155 -7.44 29.34 -20.58
N PHE A 156 -8.36 28.96 -19.68
CA PHE A 156 -9.77 28.76 -19.97
C PHE A 156 -10.52 30.09 -20.16
N ASN A 157 -10.28 31.07 -19.29
CA ASN A 157 -10.98 32.37 -19.35
C ASN A 157 -10.46 33.27 -20.49
N ASN A 158 -9.18 33.19 -20.85
CA ASN A 158 -8.57 34.07 -21.86
C ASN A 158 -8.81 33.62 -23.32
N THR A 159 -9.60 32.57 -23.55
CA THR A 159 -9.93 32.09 -24.89
C THR A 159 -11.44 32.10 -25.12
N ASN A 160 -11.85 32.62 -26.27
CA ASN A 160 -13.25 32.55 -26.72
C ASN A 160 -13.52 31.32 -27.62
N PHE A 161 -12.48 30.54 -27.95
CA PHE A 161 -12.62 29.37 -28.80
C PHE A 161 -13.05 28.16 -27.98
N GLU A 162 -14.25 27.62 -28.28
CA GLU A 162 -14.79 26.44 -27.60
C GLU A 162 -13.85 25.23 -27.71
N THR A 163 -13.19 25.04 -28.85
CA THR A 163 -12.20 23.96 -29.04
C THR A 163 -11.01 24.05 -28.09
N GLU A 164 -10.53 25.26 -27.78
CA GLU A 164 -9.45 25.44 -26.81
C GLU A 164 -9.97 25.18 -25.40
N LYS A 165 -11.20 25.61 -25.07
CA LYS A 165 -11.84 25.26 -23.77
C LYS A 165 -11.97 23.75 -23.59
N ILE A 166 -12.44 23.02 -24.59
CA ILE A 166 -12.52 21.55 -24.60
C ILE A 166 -11.15 20.94 -24.32
N LYS A 167 -10.10 21.41 -25.01
CA LYS A 167 -8.73 20.94 -24.80
C LYS A 167 -8.26 21.17 -23.36
N GLN A 168 -8.49 22.36 -22.80
CA GLN A 168 -8.09 22.66 -21.41
C GLN A 168 -8.80 21.76 -20.40
N VAL A 169 -10.12 21.54 -20.56
CA VAL A 169 -10.88 20.64 -19.67
C VAL A 169 -10.40 19.20 -19.78
N ASN A 170 -10.18 18.71 -21.00
CA ASN A 170 -9.67 17.35 -21.20
C ASN A 170 -8.29 17.16 -20.56
N LEU A 171 -7.38 18.13 -20.71
CA LEU A 171 -6.07 18.09 -20.07
C LEU A 171 -6.18 18.06 -18.55
N LEU A 172 -7.03 18.91 -17.97
CA LEU A 172 -7.29 18.92 -16.53
C LEU A 172 -7.76 17.55 -16.03
N PHE A 173 -8.77 16.96 -16.67
CA PHE A 173 -9.32 15.66 -16.25
C PHE A 173 -8.34 14.51 -16.44
N MET A 174 -7.55 14.51 -17.52
CA MET A 174 -6.49 13.50 -17.69
C MET A 174 -5.44 13.59 -16.58
N GLU A 175 -5.01 14.79 -16.19
CA GLU A 175 -4.04 14.98 -15.10
C GLU A 175 -4.61 14.54 -13.74
N LEU A 176 -5.87 14.87 -13.46
CA LEU A 176 -6.54 14.42 -12.23
C LEU A 176 -6.71 12.90 -12.18
N ASP A 177 -7.01 12.25 -13.31
CA ASP A 177 -7.10 10.78 -13.39
C ASP A 177 -5.75 10.07 -13.18
N ILE A 178 -4.65 10.71 -13.58
CA ILE A 178 -3.28 10.23 -13.33
C ILE A 178 -2.92 10.40 -11.84
N LEU A 179 -3.32 11.52 -11.22
CA LEU A 179 -3.15 11.74 -9.79
C LEU A 179 -3.92 10.69 -8.98
N ASP A 180 -5.19 10.44 -9.34
CA ASP A 180 -6.03 9.43 -8.71
C ASP A 180 -5.40 8.02 -8.80
N ASP A 181 -4.83 7.66 -9.95
CA ASP A 181 -4.11 6.39 -10.12
C ASP A 181 -2.93 6.23 -9.16
N ILE A 182 -2.26 7.34 -8.81
CA ILE A 182 -1.13 7.32 -7.88
C ILE A 182 -1.61 7.34 -6.43
N VAL A 183 -2.66 8.08 -6.12
CA VAL A 183 -3.33 8.06 -4.80
C VAL A 183 -3.80 6.64 -4.49
N ASN A 184 -4.47 5.96 -5.43
CA ASN A 184 -4.93 4.59 -5.28
C ASN A 184 -3.78 3.59 -5.08
N LYS A 185 -2.57 3.89 -5.56
CA LYS A 185 -1.39 3.00 -5.44
C LYS A 185 -0.55 3.25 -4.20
N LEU A 186 -0.36 4.52 -3.81
CA LEU A 186 0.58 4.92 -2.75
C LEU A 186 -0.11 5.36 -1.46
N GLY A 187 -1.41 5.64 -1.51
CA GLY A 187 -2.19 6.20 -0.42
C GLY A 187 -2.26 7.72 -0.49
N GLU A 188 -3.44 8.27 -0.17
CA GLU A 188 -3.72 9.71 -0.19
C GLU A 188 -2.70 10.51 0.64
N ASP A 189 -2.49 10.13 1.89
CA ASP A 189 -1.57 10.84 2.81
C ASP A 189 -0.16 10.95 2.23
N VAL A 190 0.32 9.89 1.57
CA VAL A 190 1.67 9.86 0.98
C VAL A 190 1.77 10.81 -0.20
N VAL A 191 0.77 10.85 -1.06
CA VAL A 191 0.78 11.67 -2.29
C VAL A 191 0.54 13.14 -1.95
N LEU A 192 -0.33 13.44 -1.00
CA LEU A 192 -0.64 14.81 -0.61
C LEU A 192 0.55 15.53 0.02
N GLU A 193 1.49 14.83 0.66
CA GLU A 193 2.74 15.42 1.17
C GLU A 193 3.67 15.97 0.09
N PHE A 194 3.45 15.64 -1.19
CA PHE A 194 4.23 16.20 -2.29
C PHE A 194 3.73 17.57 -2.76
N PHE A 195 2.52 17.98 -2.38
CA PHE A 195 2.02 19.32 -2.68
C PHE A 195 2.62 20.35 -1.72
N GLU A 196 2.85 21.57 -2.19
CA GLU A 196 3.31 22.66 -1.32
C GLU A 196 2.23 23.00 -0.27
N GLY A 197 2.53 22.84 1.02
CA GLY A 197 1.51 22.95 2.07
C GLY A 197 0.65 21.71 2.24
N SER A 198 1.11 20.58 1.69
CA SER A 198 0.52 19.25 1.77
C SER A 198 -0.97 19.25 1.36
N LYS A 199 -1.85 18.58 2.10
CA LYS A 199 -3.30 18.53 1.83
C LYS A 199 -3.94 19.92 1.70
N GLN A 200 -3.53 20.90 2.52
CA GLN A 200 -4.08 22.26 2.44
C GLN A 200 -3.66 22.96 1.15
N GLY A 201 -2.44 22.72 0.69
CA GLY A 201 -1.94 23.18 -0.61
C GLY A 201 -2.80 22.70 -1.77
N TYR A 202 -3.06 21.40 -1.81
CA TYR A 202 -3.92 20.80 -2.82
C TYR A 202 -5.34 21.39 -2.81
N ILE A 203 -5.95 21.57 -1.63
CA ILE A 203 -7.28 22.19 -1.51
C ILE A 203 -7.29 23.61 -2.08
N LYS A 204 -6.27 24.42 -1.79
CA LYS A 204 -6.14 25.78 -2.36
C LYS A 204 -6.03 25.77 -3.88
N LEU A 205 -5.37 24.77 -4.47
CA LEU A 205 -5.30 24.61 -5.92
C LEU A 205 -6.67 24.25 -6.51
N LEU A 206 -7.46 23.42 -5.84
CA LEU A 206 -8.82 23.10 -6.26
C LEU A 206 -9.75 24.32 -6.19
N ASP A 207 -9.55 25.21 -5.22
CA ASP A 207 -10.34 26.44 -5.11
C ASP A 207 -10.19 27.34 -6.36
N LEU A 208 -9.09 27.23 -7.11
CA LEU A 208 -8.90 27.97 -8.37
C LEU A 208 -9.93 27.58 -9.45
N LEU A 209 -10.50 26.38 -9.37
CA LEU A 209 -11.53 25.89 -10.28
C LEU A 209 -12.91 26.51 -9.99
N ASN A 210 -13.16 26.93 -8.74
CA ASN A 210 -14.43 27.53 -8.34
C ASN A 210 -14.63 28.94 -8.94
N ASP A 211 -13.54 29.60 -9.31
CA ASP A 211 -13.54 30.96 -9.86
C ASP A 211 -13.49 31.01 -11.40
N VAL A 212 -13.78 29.90 -12.07
CA VAL A 212 -13.75 29.84 -13.55
C VAL A 212 -15.03 30.45 -14.10
N GLU A 213 -14.90 31.45 -14.96
CA GLU A 213 -16.04 32.13 -15.58
C GLU A 213 -16.44 31.37 -16.86
N SER A 214 -17.54 30.62 -16.79
CA SER A 214 -18.01 29.82 -17.92
C SER A 214 -19.52 29.96 -18.12
N GLU A 215 -19.94 29.97 -19.39
CA GLU A 215 -21.37 30.02 -19.76
C GLU A 215 -22.11 28.70 -19.45
N LYS A 216 -21.37 27.60 -19.39
CA LYS A 216 -21.84 26.25 -19.05
C LYS A 216 -20.87 25.56 -18.10
N SER A 217 -21.28 24.46 -17.47
CA SER A 217 -20.42 23.72 -16.53
C SER A 217 -19.13 23.26 -17.22
N ILE A 218 -17.98 23.31 -16.53
CA ILE A 218 -16.70 22.84 -17.10
C ILE A 218 -16.78 21.39 -17.59
N HIS A 219 -17.60 20.55 -16.95
CA HIS A 219 -17.82 19.16 -17.36
C HIS A 219 -18.49 19.05 -18.74
N GLU A 220 -19.28 20.03 -19.14
CA GLU A 220 -19.94 20.03 -20.46
C GLU A 220 -18.99 20.34 -21.62
N TYR A 221 -17.75 20.77 -21.32
CA TYR A 221 -16.69 20.89 -22.32
C TYR A 221 -15.85 19.61 -22.43
N ALA A 222 -16.05 18.61 -21.57
CA ALA A 222 -15.25 17.39 -21.61
C ALA A 222 -15.70 16.47 -22.76
N THR A 223 -14.74 16.05 -23.58
CA THR A 223 -14.91 14.96 -24.54
C THR A 223 -14.12 13.72 -24.15
N TYR A 224 -13.21 13.87 -23.18
CA TYR A 224 -12.62 12.79 -22.42
C TYR A 224 -13.61 12.29 -21.36
N THR A 225 -13.68 10.97 -21.13
CA THR A 225 -14.49 10.37 -20.06
C THR A 225 -13.64 10.25 -18.79
N PRO A 226 -13.82 11.12 -17.78
CA PRO A 226 -13.03 11.08 -16.56
C PRO A 226 -13.44 9.90 -15.68
N LYS A 227 -12.50 9.35 -14.91
CA LYS A 227 -12.83 8.36 -13.88
C LYS A 227 -13.75 8.97 -12.83
N GLY A 228 -14.70 8.18 -12.33
CA GLY A 228 -15.63 8.61 -11.27
C GLY A 228 -16.80 9.48 -11.76
N VAL A 229 -16.88 9.80 -13.06
CA VAL A 229 -18.05 10.45 -13.69
C VAL A 229 -18.80 9.41 -14.53
N GLU A 230 -19.24 8.32 -13.89
CA GLU A 230 -20.18 7.39 -14.49
C GLU A 230 -21.62 7.82 -14.15
N GLY A 231 -22.29 8.44 -15.11
CA GLY A 231 -23.75 8.61 -15.13
C GLY A 231 -24.32 9.65 -14.15
N THR A 232 -24.44 10.88 -14.62
CA THR A 232 -25.60 11.74 -14.28
C THR A 232 -26.47 11.89 -15.51
#